data_AF-E0A2V3-F1
#
_entry.id   AF-E0A2V3-F1
#
_cell.length_a   1.000
_cell.length_b   1.000
_cell.length_c   1.000
_cell.angle_alpha   90.00
_cell.angle_beta   90.00
_cell.angle_gamma   90.00
#
_symmetry.space_group_name_H-M   'P 1'
#
loop_
_entity.id
_entity.type
_entity.pdbx_description
1 polymer ?
#
loop_
_entity_poly.entity_id
_entity_poly.type
_entity_poly.pdbx_seq_one_letter_code
_entity_poly.pdbx_strand_id
1 'polypeptide(L)'
;GEVLYVSEPFLEKRMHPRTIVSALNTALVDSEEFLKSMAVSLDPSKPEEIISILRSTIGTKFVSSYGDLICNMAYKAVSMVVEKTSEDDAKDSDLTIDIKRFVRVERIPGGNPEECAVLDGVIINKDVLHPKMKRRIEKPRILLLDCPLEYSKGESQTNIEMSKEEDFDAYLKIEEDYIKDMCDKIIAPK
;
A
#
# COMPACT_ATOMS: atom_id res chain seq x y z
N GLY A 1 15.87 16.54 -21.17
CA GLY A 1 15.93 17.74 -22.03
C GLY A 1 17.34 17.97 -22.50
N GLU A 2 18.23 18.28 -21.56
CA GLU A 2 19.62 18.68 -21.83
C GLU A 2 20.41 17.73 -22.75
N VAL A 3 20.32 16.41 -22.53
CA VAL A 3 21.03 15.41 -23.37
C VAL A 3 20.64 15.53 -24.85
N LEU A 4 19.37 15.83 -25.15
CA LEU A 4 18.90 15.98 -26.53
C LEU A 4 19.36 17.31 -27.12
N TYR A 5 19.34 18.39 -26.33
CA TYR A 5 19.85 19.70 -26.75
C TYR A 5 21.34 19.64 -27.10
N VAL A 6 22.14 18.97 -26.28
CA VAL A 6 23.58 18.75 -26.54
C VAL A 6 23.81 17.80 -27.74
N SER A 7 22.82 16.95 -28.06
CA SER A 7 22.89 16.03 -29.19
C SER A 7 22.50 16.64 -30.54
N GLU A 8 21.77 17.75 -30.53
CA GLU A 8 21.26 18.44 -31.73
C GLU A 8 22.38 18.87 -32.72
N PRO A 9 23.52 19.46 -32.29
CA PRO A 9 24.61 19.82 -33.18
C PRO A 9 25.24 18.62 -33.93
N PHE A 10 25.13 17.42 -33.38
CA PHE A 10 25.64 16.20 -34.02
C PHE A 10 24.72 15.70 -35.13
N LEU A 11 23.41 15.94 -34.98
CA LEU A 11 22.41 15.70 -36.02
C LEU A 11 22.57 16.71 -37.16
N GLU A 12 22.81 18.00 -36.84
CA GLU A 12 23.13 19.03 -37.84
C GLU A 12 24.40 18.70 -38.64
N LYS A 13 25.40 18.09 -37.98
CA LYS A 13 26.62 17.57 -38.60
C LYS A 13 26.41 16.27 -39.41
N ARG A 14 25.16 15.84 -39.60
CA ARG A 14 24.77 14.61 -40.35
C ARG A 14 25.37 13.31 -39.81
N MET A 15 25.66 13.24 -38.50
CA MET A 15 25.98 11.93 -37.91
C MET A 15 24.75 11.04 -37.92
N HIS A 16 24.94 9.77 -38.26
CA HIS A 16 23.84 8.82 -38.30
C HIS A 16 23.27 8.63 -36.87
N PRO A 17 21.96 8.75 -36.65
CA PRO A 17 21.35 8.68 -35.31
C PRO A 17 21.74 7.41 -34.54
N ARG A 18 21.87 6.28 -35.23
CA ARG A 18 22.34 5.01 -34.65
C ARG A 18 23.69 5.13 -33.94
N THR A 19 24.62 5.92 -34.48
CA THR A 19 25.95 6.12 -33.87
C THR A 19 25.84 6.95 -32.59
N ILE A 20 24.98 7.99 -32.60
CA ILE A 20 24.73 8.82 -31.41
C ILE A 20 24.09 7.98 -30.30
N VAL A 21 23.06 7.20 -30.62
CA VAL A 21 22.40 6.30 -29.65
C VAL A 21 23.37 5.27 -29.08
N SER A 22 24.21 4.67 -29.94
CA SER A 22 25.23 3.72 -29.48
C SER A 22 26.22 4.36 -28.52
N ALA A 23 26.70 5.57 -28.83
CA ALA A 23 27.64 6.29 -27.96
C ALA A 23 27.01 6.69 -26.62
N LEU A 24 25.73 7.11 -26.61
CA LEU A 24 25.01 7.42 -25.38
C LEU A 24 24.83 6.19 -24.48
N ASN A 25 24.57 5.02 -25.07
CA ASN A 25 24.48 3.77 -24.30
C ASN A 25 25.83 3.39 -23.68
N THR A 26 26.95 3.56 -24.40
CA THR A 26 28.29 3.35 -23.83
C THR A 26 28.57 4.34 -22.71
N ALA A 27 28.28 5.62 -22.92
CA ALA A 27 28.46 6.66 -21.89
C ALA A 27 27.61 6.41 -20.64
N LEU A 28 26.42 5.82 -20.80
CA LEU A 28 25.57 5.43 -19.68
C LEU A 28 26.25 4.35 -18.82
N VAL A 29 26.80 3.30 -19.44
CA VAL A 29 27.51 2.23 -18.72
C VAL A 29 28.73 2.78 -17.97
N ASP A 30 29.55 3.58 -18.64
CA ASP A 30 30.72 4.21 -18.02
C ASP A 30 30.33 5.12 -16.84
N SER A 31 29.21 5.85 -16.99
CA SER A 31 28.68 6.71 -15.92
C SER A 31 28.19 5.90 -14.73
N GLU A 32 27.53 4.75 -14.95
CA GLU A 32 27.09 3.87 -13.86
C GLU A 32 28.28 3.30 -13.06
N GLU A 33 29.34 2.88 -13.75
CA GLU A 33 30.58 2.41 -13.09
C GLU A 33 31.23 3.52 -12.27
N PHE A 34 31.29 4.73 -12.82
CA PHE A 34 31.82 5.90 -12.12
C PHE A 34 30.98 6.25 -10.89
N LEU A 35 29.65 6.24 -11.00
CA LEU A 35 28.74 6.52 -9.88
C LEU A 35 28.91 5.48 -8.76
N LYS A 36 29.12 4.20 -9.09
CA LYS A 36 29.41 3.15 -8.10
C LYS A 36 30.71 3.42 -7.34
N SER A 37 31.73 3.97 -8.00
CA SER A 37 33.01 4.31 -7.35
C SER A 37 32.90 5.50 -6.38
N MET A 38 31.94 6.39 -6.60
CA MET A 38 31.65 7.53 -5.72
C MET A 38 30.62 7.24 -4.64
N ALA A 39 29.92 6.10 -4.73
CA ALA A 39 28.87 5.75 -3.79
C ALA A 39 29.44 5.51 -2.39
N VAL A 40 28.81 6.13 -1.38
CA VAL A 40 29.13 5.91 0.03
C VAL A 40 28.19 4.84 0.57
N SER A 41 28.74 3.80 1.21
CA SER A 41 27.93 2.77 1.86
C SER A 41 27.27 3.34 3.12
N LEU A 42 25.99 3.01 3.30
CA LEU A 42 25.18 3.44 4.43
C LEU A 42 24.71 2.22 5.20
N ASP A 43 24.72 2.31 6.53
CA ASP A 43 24.19 1.25 7.40
C ASP A 43 22.69 1.52 7.67
N PRO A 44 21.78 0.64 7.20
CA PRO A 44 20.34 0.82 7.40
C PRO A 44 19.91 0.73 8.88
N SER A 45 20.79 0.24 9.76
CA SER A 45 20.52 0.07 11.19
C SER A 45 20.59 1.39 11.97
N LYS A 46 21.24 2.42 11.41
CA LYS A 46 21.42 3.71 12.09
C LYS A 46 20.36 4.72 11.64
N PRO A 47 19.40 5.08 12.50
CA PRO A 47 18.32 5.99 12.12
C PRO A 47 18.82 7.41 11.81
N GLU A 48 19.85 7.89 12.51
CA GLU A 48 20.33 9.27 12.39
C GLU A 48 20.88 9.60 11.00
N GLU A 49 21.66 8.68 10.41
CA GLU A 49 22.24 8.83 9.07
C GLU A 49 21.11 8.90 8.03
N ILE A 50 20.10 8.04 8.13
CA ILE A 50 18.95 8.02 7.22
C ILE A 50 18.10 9.29 7.37
N ILE A 51 17.85 9.73 8.60
CA ILE A 51 17.08 10.95 8.87
C ILE A 51 17.78 12.18 8.26
N SER A 52 19.11 12.23 8.29
CA SER A 52 19.89 13.32 7.66
C SER A 52 19.70 13.39 6.14
N ILE A 53 19.64 12.23 5.48
CA ILE A 53 19.38 12.12 4.04
C ILE A 53 17.94 12.55 3.74
N LEU A 54 16.98 12.06 4.52
CA LEU A 54 15.57 12.45 4.38
C LEU A 54 15.39 13.96 4.54
N ARG A 55 16.07 14.58 5.52
CA ARG A 55 16.04 16.03 5.73
C ARG A 55 16.51 16.81 4.51
N SER A 56 17.56 16.31 3.84
CA SER A 56 18.08 16.90 2.61
C SER A 56 17.05 16.89 1.47
N THR A 57 16.20 15.85 1.40
CA THR A 57 15.12 15.76 0.38
C THR A 57 13.90 16.62 0.67
N ILE A 58 13.70 17.04 1.93
CA ILE A 58 12.55 17.84 2.37
C ILE A 58 12.89 19.34 2.44
N GLY A 59 14.15 19.70 2.68
CA GLY A 59 14.57 21.09 2.95
C GLY A 59 14.16 22.12 1.89
N THR A 60 14.03 21.73 0.62
CA THR A 60 13.62 22.62 -0.49
C THR A 60 12.11 22.68 -0.73
N LYS A 61 11.30 22.01 0.10
CA LYS A 61 9.85 21.93 -0.04
C LYS A 61 9.14 22.79 1.01
N PHE A 62 7.88 23.11 0.74
CA PHE A 62 7.01 23.88 1.66
C PHE A 62 6.96 23.29 3.09
N VAL A 63 7.16 21.98 3.22
CA VAL A 63 7.02 21.25 4.48
C VAL A 63 8.29 21.26 5.34
N SER A 64 9.26 22.12 5.01
CA SER A 64 10.54 22.23 5.73
C SER A 64 10.36 22.58 7.22
N SER A 65 9.34 23.37 7.57
CA SER A 65 9.01 23.70 8.98
C SER A 65 8.66 22.49 9.84
N TYR A 66 8.10 21.43 9.23
CA TYR A 66 7.78 20.16 9.89
C TYR A 66 8.69 19.02 9.44
N GLY A 67 9.87 19.36 8.91
CA GLY A 67 10.77 18.40 8.27
C GLY A 67 11.16 17.26 9.20
N ASP A 68 11.50 17.56 10.46
CA ASP A 68 11.94 16.56 11.42
C ASP A 68 10.81 15.57 11.78
N LEU A 69 9.58 16.06 11.96
CA LEU A 69 8.40 15.22 12.21
C LEU A 69 8.16 14.27 11.03
N ILE A 70 8.20 14.78 9.80
CA ILE A 70 7.93 13.99 8.59
C ILE A 70 9.05 12.98 8.33
N CYS A 71 10.31 13.35 8.52
CA CYS A 71 11.43 12.42 8.42
C CYS A 71 11.26 11.25 9.40
N ASN A 72 10.91 11.54 10.65
CA ASN A 72 10.70 10.52 11.67
C ASN A 72 9.52 9.59 11.34
N MET A 73 8.41 10.16 10.84
CA MET A 73 7.27 9.37 10.38
C MET A 73 7.62 8.50 9.18
N ALA A 74 8.30 9.05 8.17
CA ALA A 74 8.70 8.31 6.98
C ALA A 74 9.63 7.16 7.33
N TYR A 75 10.63 7.40 8.19
CA TYR A 75 11.51 6.36 8.69
C TYR A 75 10.72 5.25 9.41
N LYS A 76 9.88 5.63 10.38
CA LYS A 76 9.07 4.67 11.15
C LYS A 76 8.15 3.82 10.25
N ALA A 77 7.51 4.42 9.26
CA ALA A 77 6.63 3.71 8.32
C ALA A 77 7.40 2.71 7.46
N VAL A 78 8.58 3.09 6.95
CA VAL A 78 9.41 2.18 6.14
C VAL A 78 10.00 1.08 7.00
N SER A 79 10.52 1.39 8.20
CA SER A 79 11.09 0.39 9.11
C SER A 79 10.10 -0.70 9.53
N MET A 80 8.80 -0.39 9.56
CA MET A 80 7.74 -1.38 9.83
C MET A 80 7.49 -2.32 8.64
N VAL A 81 7.67 -1.84 7.42
CA VAL A 81 7.35 -2.56 6.17
C VAL A 81 8.54 -3.33 5.61
N VAL A 82 9.75 -3.03 6.06
CA VAL A 82 10.95 -3.75 5.64
C VAL A 82 10.83 -5.23 6.04
N GLU A 83 10.53 -6.07 5.06
CA GLU A 83 10.60 -7.51 5.21
C GLU A 83 12.08 -7.92 5.16
N LYS A 84 12.56 -8.51 6.24
CA LYS A 84 13.79 -9.28 6.19
C LYS A 84 13.41 -10.63 5.61
N THR A 85 13.63 -10.84 4.33
CA THR A 85 13.51 -12.18 3.73
C THR A 85 14.37 -13.15 4.54
N SER A 86 13.73 -13.97 5.37
CA SER A 86 14.42 -14.94 6.22
C SER A 86 14.71 -16.21 5.42
N GLU A 87 16.01 -16.41 5.19
CA GLU A 87 16.78 -17.63 5.53
C GLU A 87 17.02 -18.77 4.53
N ASP A 88 16.35 -18.91 3.38
CA ASP A 88 16.61 -20.10 2.53
C ASP A 88 17.34 -19.90 1.19
N ASP A 89 17.52 -18.67 0.68
CA ASP A 89 18.31 -18.45 -0.55
C ASP A 89 19.25 -17.26 -0.41
N ALA A 90 20.32 -17.48 0.35
CA ALA A 90 21.47 -16.60 0.43
C ALA A 90 22.16 -16.46 -0.94
N LYS A 91 22.02 -15.28 -1.57
CA LYS A 91 23.10 -14.68 -2.38
C LYS A 91 23.00 -13.19 -2.72
N ASP A 92 21.87 -12.53 -2.46
CA ASP A 92 21.81 -11.07 -2.35
C ASP A 92 20.69 -10.75 -1.37
N SER A 93 21.03 -10.19 -0.20
CA SER A 93 20.07 -9.75 0.79
C SER A 93 19.43 -8.44 0.32
N ASP A 94 18.69 -8.50 -0.78
CA ASP A 94 17.93 -7.36 -1.26
C ASP A 94 16.80 -7.11 -0.29
N LEU A 95 16.93 -6.03 0.49
CA LEU A 95 15.85 -5.48 1.30
C LEU A 95 14.74 -5.04 0.35
N THR A 96 13.71 -5.86 0.20
CA THR A 96 12.55 -5.54 -0.63
C THR A 96 11.58 -4.69 0.19
N ILE A 97 11.22 -3.53 -0.36
CA ILE A 97 10.30 -2.59 0.29
C ILE A 97 9.16 -2.30 -0.69
N ASP A 98 7.98 -2.86 -0.45
CA ASP A 98 6.77 -2.52 -1.22
C ASP A 98 5.99 -1.39 -0.53
N ILE A 99 6.38 -0.16 -0.87
CA ILE A 99 5.74 1.05 -0.36
C ILE A 99 4.27 1.14 -0.83
N LYS A 100 3.96 0.65 -2.03
CA LYS A 100 2.64 0.87 -2.65
C LYS A 100 1.54 0.04 -2.00
N ARG A 101 1.85 -1.20 -1.59
CA ARG A 101 0.85 -2.11 -1.01
C ARG A 101 0.72 -1.96 0.51
N PHE A 102 1.84 -1.77 1.20
CA PHE A 102 1.86 -1.80 2.67
C PHE A 102 1.77 -0.42 3.32
N VAL A 103 2.22 0.65 2.65
CA VAL A 103 2.14 2.01 3.21
C VAL A 103 0.93 2.73 2.61
N ARG A 104 -0.17 2.78 3.38
CA ARG A 104 -1.35 3.58 3.04
C ARG A 104 -1.33 4.91 3.79
N VAL A 105 -1.40 6.02 3.04
CA VAL A 105 -1.54 7.36 3.62
C VAL A 105 -3.01 7.77 3.61
N GLU A 106 -3.62 7.81 4.79
CA GLU A 106 -5.00 8.27 4.97
C GLU A 106 -5.00 9.73 5.47
N ARG A 107 -5.75 10.61 4.79
CA ARG A 107 -5.84 12.03 5.16
C ARG A 107 -7.14 12.27 5.92
N ILE A 108 -7.04 12.57 7.20
CA ILE A 108 -8.19 12.93 8.04
C ILE A 108 -8.27 14.46 8.07
N PRO A 109 -9.39 15.08 7.64
CA PRO A 109 -9.54 16.52 7.69
C PRO A 109 -9.70 17.00 9.14
N GLY A 110 -9.04 18.12 9.47
CA GLY A 110 -8.97 18.66 10.82
C GLY A 110 -7.67 18.28 11.54
N GLY A 111 -7.55 18.71 12.80
CA GLY A 111 -6.34 18.51 13.62
C GLY A 111 -5.16 19.38 13.20
N ASN A 112 -4.06 19.22 13.92
CA ASN A 112 -2.78 19.88 13.63
C ASN A 112 -1.81 18.93 12.91
N PRO A 113 -0.88 19.43 12.07
CA PRO A 113 0.15 18.59 11.46
C PRO A 113 1.01 17.83 12.48
N GLU A 114 1.15 18.36 13.69
CA GLU A 114 1.88 17.74 14.80
C GLU A 114 1.17 16.52 15.40
N GLU A 115 -0.14 16.38 15.18
CA GLU A 115 -0.95 15.25 15.64
C GLU A 115 -0.88 14.06 14.67
N CYS A 116 -0.18 14.20 13.55
CA CYS A 116 0.05 13.11 12.60
C CYS A 116 0.92 12.02 13.23
N ALA A 117 0.50 10.76 13.06
CA ALA A 117 1.20 9.61 13.61
C ALA A 117 1.19 8.44 12.63
N VAL A 118 2.23 7.61 12.72
CA VAL A 118 2.29 6.31 12.04
C VAL A 118 1.72 5.26 12.98
N LEU A 119 0.64 4.62 12.54
CA LEU A 119 -0.03 3.52 13.22
C LEU A 119 0.42 2.18 12.63
N ASP A 120 0.66 1.21 13.51
CA ASP A 120 0.92 -0.18 13.14
C ASP A 120 -0.43 -0.90 12.98
N GLY A 121 -0.95 -0.89 11.76
CA GLY A 121 -2.24 -1.49 11.41
C GLY A 121 -2.93 -0.77 10.26
N VAL A 122 -4.23 -1.05 10.11
CA VAL A 122 -5.04 -0.51 9.01
C VAL A 122 -6.14 0.40 9.56
N ILE A 123 -6.25 1.60 9.00
CA ILE A 123 -7.37 2.51 9.25
C ILE A 123 -8.45 2.22 8.21
N ILE A 124 -9.69 2.03 8.69
CA ILE A 124 -10.87 1.88 7.84
C ILE A 124 -11.86 2.98 8.21
N ASN A 125 -12.22 3.82 7.24
CA ASN A 125 -13.24 4.84 7.41
C ASN A 125 -14.65 4.23 7.25
N LYS A 126 -15.02 3.32 8.15
CA LYS A 126 -16.36 2.73 8.28
C LYS A 126 -16.73 2.63 9.77
N ASP A 127 -17.95 3.03 10.11
CA ASP A 127 -18.48 2.89 11.46
C ASP A 127 -19.17 1.53 11.66
N VAL A 128 -19.46 1.19 12.91
CA VAL A 128 -20.16 0.00 13.33
C VAL A 128 -21.62 0.04 12.86
N LEU A 129 -22.11 -1.06 12.29
CA LEU A 129 -23.44 -1.12 11.67
C LEU A 129 -24.61 -0.95 12.65
N HIS A 130 -24.53 -1.54 13.85
CA HIS A 130 -25.62 -1.53 14.83
C HIS A 130 -25.19 -0.87 16.16
N PRO A 131 -25.99 0.02 16.76
CA PRO A 131 -25.59 0.80 17.95
C PRO A 131 -25.35 -0.05 19.20
N LYS A 132 -25.98 -1.24 19.30
CA LYS A 132 -25.72 -2.19 20.42
C LYS A 132 -24.43 -3.01 20.27
N MET A 133 -23.74 -2.94 19.13
CA MET A 133 -22.47 -3.62 18.95
C MET A 133 -21.37 -2.92 19.75
N LYS A 134 -20.39 -3.70 20.23
CA LYS A 134 -19.30 -3.18 21.03
C LYS A 134 -18.39 -2.29 20.18
N ARG A 135 -18.15 -1.05 20.62
CA ARG A 135 -17.27 -0.09 19.94
C ARG A 135 -15.78 -0.33 20.17
N ARG A 136 -15.41 -1.04 21.23
CA ARG A 136 -14.02 -1.36 21.57
C ARG A 136 -13.89 -2.81 22.01
N ILE A 137 -12.91 -3.51 21.45
CA ILE A 137 -12.56 -4.90 21.76
C ILE A 137 -11.04 -4.97 21.95
N GLU A 138 -10.56 -5.37 23.13
CA GLU A 138 -9.11 -5.27 23.46
C GLU A 138 -8.24 -6.36 22.83
N LYS A 139 -8.84 -7.42 22.28
CA LYS A 139 -8.18 -8.46 21.47
C LYS A 139 -9.16 -8.98 20.42
N PRO A 140 -9.38 -8.24 19.32
CA PRO A 140 -10.35 -8.64 18.31
C PRO A 140 -9.85 -9.86 17.54
N ARG A 141 -10.76 -10.79 17.24
CA ARG A 141 -10.55 -11.80 16.20
C ARG A 141 -11.11 -11.22 14.91
N ILE A 142 -10.25 -10.99 13.93
CA ILE A 142 -10.63 -10.36 12.67
C ILE A 142 -10.84 -11.49 11.65
N LEU A 143 -12.05 -11.55 11.10
CA LEU A 143 -12.40 -12.45 10.00
C LEU A 143 -12.53 -11.61 8.73
N LEU A 144 -11.80 -11.98 7.69
CA LEU A 144 -11.94 -11.37 6.36
C LEU A 144 -12.82 -12.28 5.51
N LEU A 145 -13.90 -11.72 4.98
CA LEU A 145 -14.84 -12.41 4.11
C LEU A 145 -14.94 -11.62 2.81
N ASP A 146 -14.99 -12.34 1.69
CA ASP A 146 -15.22 -11.76 0.37
C ASP A 146 -16.72 -11.78 0.00
N CYS A 147 -17.49 -12.68 0.60
CA CYS A 147 -18.93 -12.80 0.36
C CYS A 147 -19.76 -11.78 1.18
N PRO A 148 -20.84 -11.22 0.60
CA PRO A 148 -21.78 -10.39 1.33
C PRO A 148 -22.66 -11.23 2.27
N LEU A 149 -23.14 -10.60 3.36
CA LEU A 149 -24.05 -11.23 4.32
C LEU A 149 -25.50 -10.88 4.00
N GLU A 150 -25.98 -11.36 2.87
CA GLU A 150 -27.34 -11.14 2.37
C GLU A 150 -27.91 -12.41 1.75
N TYR A 151 -29.24 -12.48 1.60
CA TYR A 151 -29.86 -13.59 0.88
C TYR A 151 -29.44 -13.59 -0.59
N SER A 152 -28.62 -14.56 -0.98
CA SER A 152 -28.19 -14.72 -2.37
C SER A 152 -29.18 -15.59 -3.13
N LYS A 153 -29.61 -15.12 -4.29
CA LYS A 153 -30.40 -15.93 -5.22
C LYS A 153 -29.50 -16.93 -5.93
N GLY A 154 -30.04 -18.11 -6.25
CA GLY A 154 -29.32 -19.08 -7.07
C GLY A 154 -28.93 -18.48 -8.43
N GLU A 155 -27.75 -18.85 -8.95
CA GLU A 155 -27.27 -18.39 -10.26
C GLU A 155 -28.18 -18.85 -11.42
N SER A 156 -28.88 -19.98 -11.22
CA SER A 156 -29.86 -20.51 -12.16
C SER A 156 -31.21 -19.79 -12.03
N GLN A 157 -31.96 -19.68 -13.15
CA GLN A 157 -33.31 -19.13 -13.14
C GLN A 157 -34.19 -19.91 -12.17
N THR A 158 -34.49 -19.28 -11.04
CA THR A 158 -35.34 -19.83 -9.98
C THR A 158 -36.66 -19.07 -10.03
N ASN A 159 -37.67 -19.67 -10.65
CA ASN A 159 -39.02 -19.10 -10.70
C ASN A 159 -39.78 -19.50 -9.44
N ILE A 160 -40.18 -18.51 -8.66
CA ILE A 160 -41.00 -18.71 -7.46
C ILE A 160 -42.44 -18.36 -7.83
N GLU A 161 -43.29 -19.37 -7.91
CA GLU A 161 -44.73 -19.20 -8.14
C GLU A 161 -45.46 -19.27 -6.80
N MET A 162 -46.06 -18.15 -6.38
CA MET A 162 -46.82 -18.06 -5.13
C MET A 162 -48.31 -18.10 -5.47
N SER A 163 -49.01 -19.12 -4.98
CA SER A 163 -50.43 -19.33 -5.30
C SER A 163 -51.33 -19.22 -4.07
N LYS A 164 -50.81 -19.54 -2.89
CA LYS A 164 -51.51 -19.46 -1.60
C LYS A 164 -50.87 -18.41 -0.72
N GLU A 165 -51.66 -17.85 0.19
CA GLU A 165 -51.19 -16.86 1.17
C GLU A 165 -50.13 -17.46 2.12
N GLU A 166 -50.28 -18.74 2.49
CA GLU A 166 -49.32 -19.48 3.33
C GLU A 166 -47.92 -19.61 2.70
N ASP A 167 -47.82 -19.58 1.36
CA ASP A 167 -46.54 -19.69 0.64
C ASP A 167 -45.65 -18.46 0.89
N PHE A 168 -46.27 -17.30 1.18
CA PHE A 168 -45.54 -16.05 1.44
C PHE A 168 -44.76 -16.09 2.75
N ASP A 169 -45.41 -16.54 3.82
CA ASP A 169 -44.78 -16.70 5.13
C ASP A 169 -43.69 -17.78 5.13
N ALA A 170 -43.90 -18.86 4.36
CA ALA A 170 -42.91 -19.91 4.20
C ALA A 170 -41.64 -19.38 3.51
N TYR A 171 -41.79 -18.55 2.48
CA TYR A 171 -40.67 -17.96 1.75
C TYR A 171 -39.87 -16.98 2.62
N LEU A 172 -40.54 -16.12 3.40
CA LEU A 172 -39.89 -15.22 4.35
C LEU A 172 -39.03 -16.00 5.38
N LYS A 173 -39.54 -17.12 5.90
CA LYS A 173 -38.78 -17.97 6.82
C LYS A 173 -37.52 -18.55 6.19
N ILE A 174 -37.58 -18.96 4.92
CA ILE A 174 -36.41 -19.47 4.20
C ILE A 174 -35.32 -18.39 4.09
N GLU A 175 -35.70 -17.15 3.80
CA GLU A 175 -34.74 -16.04 3.73
C GLU A 175 -34.11 -15.75 5.10
N GLU A 176 -34.91 -15.76 6.18
CA GLU A 176 -34.41 -15.59 7.55
C GLU A 176 -33.47 -16.72 7.98
N ASP A 177 -33.86 -17.97 7.73
CA ASP A 177 -33.07 -19.16 8.07
C ASP A 177 -31.75 -19.18 7.29
N TYR A 178 -31.74 -18.78 6.02
CA TYR A 178 -30.52 -18.69 5.22
C TYR A 178 -29.50 -17.70 5.82
N ILE A 179 -29.95 -16.52 6.23
CA ILE A 179 -29.09 -15.51 6.87
C ILE A 179 -28.59 -16.02 8.23
N LYS A 180 -29.44 -16.70 8.99
CA LYS A 180 -29.09 -17.27 10.29
C LYS A 180 -28.00 -18.34 10.16
N ASP A 181 -28.14 -19.26 9.21
CA ASP A 181 -27.14 -20.30 8.93
C ASP A 181 -25.78 -19.71 8.53
N MET A 182 -25.78 -18.61 7.76
CA MET A 182 -24.54 -17.88 7.44
C MET A 182 -23.90 -17.26 8.70
N CYS A 183 -24.70 -16.66 9.58
CA CYS A 183 -24.21 -16.10 10.84
C CYS A 183 -23.64 -17.18 11.76
N ASP A 184 -24.28 -18.34 11.85
CA ASP A 184 -23.84 -19.46 12.68
C ASP A 184 -22.49 -20.01 12.21
N LYS A 185 -22.24 -20.04 10.90
CA LYS A 185 -20.92 -20.39 10.33
C LYS A 185 -19.82 -19.40 10.71
N ILE A 186 -20.14 -18.10 10.84
CA ILE A 186 -19.19 -17.08 11.28
C ILE A 186 -18.85 -17.23 12.78
N ILE A 187 -19.81 -17.69 13.58
CA ILE A 187 -19.63 -17.90 15.02
C ILE A 187 -18.88 -19.21 15.32
N ALA A 188 -19.03 -20.22 14.47
CA ALA A 188 -18.46 -21.57 14.64
C ALA A 188 -16.93 -21.64 14.83
N PRO A 189 -16.07 -20.91 14.08
CA PRO A 189 -14.63 -20.92 14.31
C PRO A 189 -14.32 -20.27 15.67
N LYS A 190 -14.05 -21.12 16.67
CA LYS A 190 -13.57 -20.72 17.99
C LYS A 190 -12.06 -20.74 18.06
#